data_AF-A0A9D5R8M7-F1
#
_entry.id   AF-A0A9D5R8M7-F1
#
_cell.length_a   1.000
_cell.length_b   1.000
_cell.length_c   1.000
_cell.angle_alpha   90.00
_cell.angle_beta   90.00
_cell.angle_gamma   90.00
#
_symmetry.space_group_name_H-M   'P 1'
#
loop_
_entity.id
_entity.type
_entity.pdbx_description
1 polymer ?
#
loop_
_entity_poly.entity_id
_entity_poly.type
_entity_poly.pdbx_seq_one_letter_code
_entity_poly.pdbx_strand_id
1 'polypeptide(L)'
;MELADHINIILNDYDRPLLVFEREKIKPWVKKHNMESILEAIEISKDKYLPDIPKFIDKIGGILFMKNLSRIDQTIHILSKEITSTFYSCNSCSAKQVLALYVDYLQSIGWNDQQIIDDLNNDVKPLILESNSFEEFITIIDGWIARS
;
A
#
# COMPACT_ATOMS: atom_id res chain seq x y z
N MET A 1 -3.46 -19.61 22.00
CA MET A 1 -2.09 -19.21 21.64
C MET A 1 -2.13 -17.73 21.32
N GLU A 2 -1.33 -16.92 22.01
CA GLU A 2 -1.28 -15.47 21.75
C GLU A 2 -0.59 -15.24 20.39
N LEU A 3 -0.99 -14.21 19.64
CA LEU A 3 -0.39 -13.91 18.32
C LEU A 3 1.14 -13.81 18.39
N ALA A 4 1.64 -13.23 19.49
CA ALA A 4 3.07 -13.13 19.75
C ALA A 4 3.75 -14.50 19.85
N ASP A 5 3.10 -15.49 20.47
CA ASP A 5 3.63 -16.86 20.58
C ASP A 5 3.74 -17.50 19.21
N HIS A 6 2.73 -17.32 18.37
CA HIS A 6 2.73 -17.86 17.00
C HIS A 6 3.90 -17.30 16.18
N ILE A 7 4.13 -15.99 16.25
CA ILE A 7 5.28 -15.38 15.55
C ILE A 7 6.61 -15.86 16.16
N ASN A 8 6.71 -16.00 17.49
CA ASN A 8 7.92 -16.53 18.12
C ASN A 8 8.25 -17.96 17.64
N ILE A 9 7.24 -18.81 17.43
CA ILE A 9 7.45 -20.15 16.88
C ILE A 9 8.13 -20.08 15.51
N ILE A 10 7.69 -19.17 14.63
CA ILE A 10 8.30 -18.96 13.32
C ILE A 10 9.75 -18.45 13.46
N LEU A 11 9.99 -17.53 14.38
CA LEU A 11 11.31 -16.92 14.54
C LEU A 11 12.33 -17.79 15.28
N ASN A 12 11.88 -18.87 15.93
CA ASN A 12 12.77 -19.85 16.56
C ASN A 12 13.71 -20.50 15.54
N ASP A 13 13.27 -20.69 14.30
CA ASP A 13 14.10 -21.21 13.21
C ASP A 13 15.28 -20.29 12.85
N TYR A 14 15.30 -19.06 13.40
CA TYR A 14 16.28 -18.02 13.15
C TYR A 14 16.96 -17.52 14.44
N ASP A 15 16.80 -18.24 15.56
CA ASP A 15 17.40 -17.93 16.86
C ASP A 15 17.15 -16.48 17.36
N ARG A 16 16.03 -15.87 16.95
CA ARG A 16 15.71 -14.47 17.30
C ARG A 16 14.27 -14.33 17.79
N PRO A 17 14.04 -14.17 19.10
CA PRO A 17 12.69 -13.93 19.60
C PRO A 17 12.17 -12.56 19.19
N LEU A 18 10.85 -12.39 19.25
CA LEU A 18 10.18 -11.11 19.04
C LEU A 18 10.61 -10.11 20.12
N LEU A 19 11.13 -8.96 19.69
CA LEU A 19 11.57 -7.89 20.59
C LEU A 19 10.37 -7.16 21.20
N VAL A 20 10.58 -6.47 22.32
CA VAL A 20 9.51 -5.77 23.05
C VAL A 20 8.77 -4.76 22.15
N PHE A 21 9.50 -3.94 21.38
CA PHE A 21 8.85 -2.96 20.50
C PHE A 21 8.05 -3.63 19.35
N GLU A 22 8.45 -4.82 18.91
CA GLU A 22 7.73 -5.59 17.90
C GLU A 22 6.46 -6.20 18.48
N ARG A 23 6.50 -6.64 19.75
CA ARG A 23 5.29 -7.03 20.49
C ARG A 23 4.29 -5.88 20.57
N GLU A 24 4.75 -4.67 20.84
CA GLU A 24 3.87 -3.49 20.83
C GLU A 24 3.31 -3.18 19.43
N LYS A 25 4.09 -3.38 18.36
CA LYS A 25 3.62 -3.20 16.97
C LYS A 25 2.50 -4.17 16.59
N ILE A 26 2.52 -5.41 17.08
CA ILE A 26 1.55 -6.44 16.70
C ILE A 26 0.25 -6.41 17.52
N LYS A 27 0.27 -5.85 18.74
CA LYS A 27 -0.91 -5.77 19.63
C LYS A 27 -2.15 -5.14 18.95
N PRO A 28 -2.04 -4.06 18.17
CA PRO A 28 -3.20 -3.47 17.51
C PRO A 28 -3.82 -4.38 16.45
N TRP A 29 -3.09 -5.35 15.89
CA TRP A 29 -3.60 -6.18 14.78
C TRP A 29 -4.78 -7.02 15.21
N VAL A 30 -4.70 -7.67 16.38
CA VAL A 30 -5.78 -8.51 16.94
C VAL A 30 -7.04 -7.69 17.24
N LYS A 31 -6.90 -6.38 17.47
CA LYS A 31 -8.04 -5.47 17.70
C LYS A 31 -8.69 -4.99 16.40
N LYS A 32 -7.94 -4.95 15.30
CA LYS A 32 -8.33 -4.29 14.04
C LYS A 32 -8.66 -5.26 12.92
N HIS A 33 -8.22 -6.52 13.03
CA HIS A 33 -8.35 -7.52 11.99
C HIS A 33 -8.77 -8.87 12.58
N ASN A 34 -9.47 -9.68 11.79
CA ASN A 34 -9.77 -11.06 12.17
C ASN A 34 -8.49 -11.93 12.11
N MET A 35 -8.50 -13.04 12.86
CA MET A 35 -7.33 -13.92 12.97
C MET A 35 -6.91 -14.54 11.62
N GLU A 36 -7.87 -14.89 10.77
CA GLU A 36 -7.58 -15.46 9.44
C GLU A 36 -6.74 -14.52 8.58
N SER A 37 -7.11 -13.24 8.52
CA SER A 37 -6.38 -12.21 7.77
C SER A 37 -4.98 -11.99 8.33
N ILE A 38 -4.81 -12.10 9.65
CA ILE A 38 -3.51 -11.98 10.32
C ILE A 38 -2.61 -13.15 9.96
N LEU A 39 -3.13 -14.38 10.02
CA LEU A 39 -2.37 -15.59 9.67
C LEU A 39 -1.97 -15.58 8.19
N GLU A 40 -2.88 -15.20 7.29
CA GLU A 40 -2.58 -15.06 5.87
C GLU A 40 -1.48 -14.01 5.63
N ALA A 41 -1.55 -12.86 6.30
CA ALA A 41 -0.52 -11.82 6.20
C ALA A 41 0.84 -12.30 6.74
N ILE A 42 0.85 -13.12 7.79
CA ILE A 42 2.06 -13.77 8.32
C ILE A 42 2.67 -14.69 7.27
N GLU A 43 1.88 -15.59 6.66
CA GLU A 43 2.36 -16.52 5.65
C GLU A 43 2.93 -15.79 4.43
N ILE A 44 2.20 -14.83 3.87
CA ILE A 44 2.67 -14.01 2.75
C ILE A 44 3.98 -13.28 3.09
N SER A 45 4.08 -12.74 4.31
CA SER A 45 5.28 -12.02 4.73
C SER A 45 6.46 -12.97 4.96
N LYS A 46 6.22 -14.12 5.57
CA LYS A 46 7.19 -15.17 5.89
C LYS A 46 7.91 -15.62 4.63
N ASP A 47 7.14 -15.99 3.60
CA ASP A 47 7.65 -16.55 2.35
C ASP A 47 8.52 -15.56 1.56
N LYS A 48 8.31 -14.26 1.75
CA LYS A 48 8.96 -13.21 0.93
C LYS A 48 10.09 -12.47 1.64
N TYR A 49 10.03 -12.36 2.96
CA TYR A 49 10.90 -11.43 3.69
C TYR A 49 11.82 -12.10 4.70
N LEU A 50 11.60 -13.35 5.10
CA LEU A 50 12.61 -14.05 5.91
C LEU A 50 13.84 -14.42 5.06
N PRO A 51 15.06 -14.41 5.65
CA PRO A 51 15.39 -14.21 7.07
C PRO A 51 15.49 -12.75 7.55
N ASP A 52 15.09 -11.74 6.78
CA ASP A 52 15.05 -10.33 7.22
C ASP A 52 13.87 -10.09 8.17
N ILE A 53 14.07 -10.40 9.45
CA ILE A 53 13.02 -10.41 10.47
C ILE A 53 12.36 -9.03 10.69
N PRO A 54 13.11 -7.91 10.81
CA PRO A 54 12.48 -6.59 10.92
C PRO A 54 11.55 -6.29 9.74
N LYS A 55 11.97 -6.65 8.52
CA LYS A 55 11.17 -6.47 7.31
C LYS A 55 9.97 -7.41 7.28
N PHE A 56 10.12 -8.67 7.70
CA PHE A 56 9.02 -9.61 7.87
C PHE A 56 7.93 -9.05 8.79
N ILE A 57 8.30 -8.51 9.95
CA ILE A 57 7.33 -7.96 10.92
C ILE A 57 6.65 -6.70 10.36
N ASP A 58 7.43 -5.78 9.79
CA ASP A 58 6.87 -4.54 9.23
C ASP A 58 5.94 -4.81 8.04
N LYS A 59 6.21 -5.86 7.25
CA LYS A 59 5.39 -6.19 6.09
C LYS A 59 4.07 -6.86 6.44
N ILE A 60 3.95 -7.57 7.55
CA ILE A 60 2.65 -8.06 8.04
C ILE A 60 1.69 -6.89 8.24
N GLY A 61 2.13 -5.85 8.96
CA GLY A 61 1.33 -4.65 9.18
C GLY A 61 0.95 -3.94 7.89
N GLY A 62 1.86 -3.90 6.92
CA GLY A 62 1.59 -3.37 5.58
C GLY A 62 0.53 -4.16 4.80
N ILE A 63 0.57 -5.50 4.86
CA ILE A 63 -0.41 -6.38 4.19
C ILE A 63 -1.78 -6.23 4.84
N LEU A 64 -1.84 -6.23 6.17
CA LEU A 64 -3.07 -6.01 6.93
C LEU A 64 -3.70 -4.65 6.65
N PHE A 65 -2.87 -3.59 6.59
CA PHE A 65 -3.33 -2.26 6.20
C PHE A 65 -3.98 -2.28 4.81
N MET A 66 -3.33 -2.88 3.81
CA MET A 66 -3.85 -2.98 2.45
C MET A 66 -5.17 -3.74 2.38
N LYS A 67 -5.32 -4.84 3.12
CA LYS A 67 -6.56 -5.64 3.14
C LYS A 67 -7.78 -4.88 3.67
N ASN A 68 -7.57 -3.82 4.46
CA ASN A 68 -8.66 -2.98 4.99
C ASN A 68 -9.03 -1.81 4.06
N LEU A 69 -8.30 -1.59 2.97
CA LEU A 69 -8.57 -0.53 2.01
C LEU A 69 -9.52 -1.00 0.91
N SER A 70 -10.30 -0.09 0.34
CA SER A 70 -11.02 -0.34 -0.91
C SER A 70 -10.04 -0.66 -2.04
N ARG A 71 -10.48 -1.32 -3.11
CA ARG A 71 -9.58 -1.63 -4.24
C ARG A 71 -9.00 -0.36 -4.88
N ILE A 72 -9.78 0.72 -4.94
CA ILE A 72 -9.31 2.03 -5.41
C ILE A 72 -8.22 2.56 -4.47
N ASP A 73 -8.45 2.57 -3.17
CA ASP A 73 -7.48 3.07 -2.18
C ASP A 73 -6.19 2.24 -2.17
N GLN A 74 -6.30 0.93 -2.39
CA GLN A 74 -5.14 0.06 -2.58
C GLN A 74 -4.32 0.50 -3.79
N THR A 75 -4.97 0.73 -4.93
CA THR A 75 -4.32 1.21 -6.16
C THR A 75 -3.69 2.59 -5.97
N ILE A 76 -4.41 3.54 -5.35
CA ILE A 76 -3.86 4.86 -5.00
C ILE A 76 -2.62 4.72 -4.12
N HIS A 77 -2.66 3.85 -3.11
CA HIS A 77 -1.51 3.68 -2.22
C HIS A 77 -0.30 3.08 -2.94
N ILE A 78 -0.51 2.13 -3.85
CA ILE A 78 0.56 1.55 -4.67
C ILE A 78 1.16 2.62 -5.60
N LEU A 79 0.32 3.31 -6.37
CA LEU A 79 0.78 4.35 -7.30
C LEU A 79 1.43 5.52 -6.58
N SER A 80 0.94 5.91 -5.40
CA SER A 80 1.58 6.98 -4.62
C SER A 80 3.02 6.65 -4.24
N LYS A 81 3.32 5.38 -3.96
CA LYS A 81 4.70 4.94 -3.71
C LYS A 81 5.54 4.98 -4.97
N GLU A 82 4.95 4.59 -6.11
CA GLU A 82 5.60 4.66 -7.42
C GLU A 82 5.94 6.11 -7.79
N ILE A 83 4.99 7.04 -7.65
CA ILE A 83 5.19 8.49 -7.82
C ILE A 83 6.34 8.99 -6.94
N THR A 84 6.35 8.68 -5.64
CA THR A 84 7.44 9.15 -4.75
C THR A 84 8.79 8.47 -5.01
N SER A 85 8.78 7.30 -5.65
CA SER A 85 10.01 6.60 -6.07
C SER A 85 10.57 7.18 -7.36
N THR A 86 9.71 7.61 -8.28
CA THR A 86 10.10 8.17 -9.57
C THR A 86 10.46 9.65 -9.44
N PHE A 87 9.68 10.42 -8.69
CA PHE A 87 9.87 11.85 -8.51
C PHE A 87 10.34 12.18 -7.10
N TYR A 88 11.65 12.39 -6.95
CA TYR A 88 12.27 12.70 -5.65
C TYR A 88 11.72 14.00 -5.01
N SER A 89 11.25 14.97 -5.81
CA SER A 89 10.65 16.21 -5.32
C SER A 89 9.26 16.01 -4.71
N CYS A 90 8.62 14.87 -4.93
CA CYS A 90 7.26 14.59 -4.49
C CYS A 90 7.21 13.88 -3.13
N ASN A 91 6.33 14.34 -2.25
CA ASN A 91 6.03 13.64 -1.01
C ASN A 91 4.74 12.78 -1.14
N SER A 92 4.61 11.79 -0.26
CA SER A 92 3.48 10.86 -0.30
C SER A 92 2.09 11.50 -0.13
N CYS A 93 1.98 12.65 0.54
CA CYS A 93 0.71 13.35 0.71
C CYS A 93 0.27 13.97 -0.62
N SER A 94 1.17 14.70 -1.28
CA SER A 94 0.92 15.30 -2.59
C SER A 94 0.58 14.24 -3.65
N ALA A 95 1.33 13.13 -3.69
CA ALA A 95 1.05 12.02 -4.61
C ALA A 95 -0.37 11.45 -4.42
N LYS A 96 -0.79 11.22 -3.17
CA LYS A 96 -2.13 10.72 -2.87
C LYS A 96 -3.22 11.72 -3.22
N GLN A 97 -2.99 13.00 -2.95
CA GLN A 97 -3.97 14.04 -3.22
C GLN A 97 -4.28 14.15 -4.71
N VAL A 98 -3.26 14.13 -5.58
CA VAL A 98 -3.45 14.19 -7.04
C VAL A 98 -4.25 12.98 -7.54
N LEU A 99 -3.90 11.77 -7.10
CA LEU A 99 -4.63 10.56 -7.48
C LEU A 99 -6.08 10.56 -6.97
N ALA A 100 -6.32 11.06 -5.74
CA ALA A 100 -7.66 11.17 -5.18
C ALA A 100 -8.53 12.16 -5.96
N LEU A 101 -7.99 13.33 -6.31
CA LEU A 101 -8.71 14.32 -7.13
C LEU A 101 -9.10 13.75 -8.50
N TYR A 102 -8.20 12.99 -9.11
CA TYR A 102 -8.48 12.33 -10.38
C TYR A 102 -9.58 11.26 -10.26
N VAL A 103 -9.52 10.43 -9.22
CA VAL A 103 -10.57 9.44 -8.92
C VAL A 103 -11.91 10.10 -8.64
N ASP A 104 -11.95 11.16 -7.83
CA ASP A 104 -13.17 11.92 -7.51
C ASP A 104 -13.81 12.47 -8.79
N TYR A 105 -12.97 12.97 -9.70
CA TYR A 105 -13.41 13.43 -11.02
C TYR A 105 -14.02 12.28 -11.85
N LEU A 106 -13.33 11.14 -11.99
CA LEU A 106 -13.85 9.98 -12.73
C LEU A 106 -15.19 9.48 -12.16
N GLN A 107 -15.32 9.44 -10.83
CA GLN A 107 -16.58 9.11 -10.17
C GLN A 107 -17.68 10.13 -10.47
N SER A 108 -17.36 11.42 -10.50
CA SER A 108 -18.32 12.49 -10.79
C SER A 108 -18.93 12.40 -12.20
N ILE A 109 -18.18 11.85 -13.16
CA ILE A 109 -18.65 11.59 -14.53
C ILE A 109 -19.22 10.17 -14.70
N GLY A 110 -19.40 9.42 -13.61
CA GLY A 110 -20.16 8.17 -13.58
C GLY A 110 -19.35 6.90 -13.85
N TRP A 111 -18.02 6.95 -13.75
CA TRP A 111 -17.21 5.73 -13.86
C TRP A 111 -17.38 4.84 -12.63
N ASN A 112 -17.38 3.53 -12.85
CA ASN A 112 -17.39 2.55 -11.77
C ASN A 112 -15.98 2.19 -11.29
N ASP A 113 -15.89 1.56 -10.12
CA ASP A 113 -14.61 1.18 -9.49
C ASP A 113 -13.67 0.40 -10.41
N GLN A 114 -14.19 -0.53 -11.21
CA GLN A 114 -13.35 -1.35 -12.08
C GLN A 114 -12.76 -0.51 -13.22
N GLN A 115 -13.57 0.36 -13.84
CA GLN A 115 -13.09 1.27 -14.88
C GLN A 115 -12.00 2.21 -14.34
N ILE A 116 -12.20 2.74 -13.14
CA ILE A 116 -11.22 3.61 -12.48
C ILE A 116 -9.92 2.86 -12.19
N ILE A 117 -10.02 1.64 -11.65
CA ILE A 117 -8.84 0.82 -11.37
C ILE A 117 -8.09 0.47 -12.67
N ASP A 118 -8.80 0.18 -13.75
CA ASP A 118 -8.19 -0.15 -15.03
C ASP A 118 -7.44 1.06 -15.61
N ASP A 119 -8.03 2.25 -15.58
CA ASP A 119 -7.40 3.50 -16.05
C ASP A 119 -6.21 3.92 -15.17
N LEU A 120 -6.33 3.79 -13.85
CA LEU A 120 -5.20 3.99 -12.94
C LEU A 120 -4.00 3.07 -13.28
N ASN A 121 -4.24 1.84 -13.70
CA ASN A 121 -3.18 0.88 -14.01
C ASN A 121 -2.67 0.96 -15.45
N ASN A 122 -3.53 1.29 -16.41
CA ASN A 122 -3.21 1.23 -17.83
C ASN A 122 -2.83 2.58 -18.42
N ASP A 123 -3.26 3.69 -17.82
CA ASP A 123 -3.02 5.04 -18.34
C ASP A 123 -2.21 5.88 -17.34
N VAL A 124 -2.63 5.95 -16.08
CA VAL A 124 -1.90 6.75 -15.06
C VAL A 124 -0.53 6.14 -14.74
N LYS A 125 -0.44 4.82 -14.60
CA LYS A 125 0.83 4.17 -14.25
C LYS A 125 1.92 4.36 -15.32
N PRO A 126 1.66 4.13 -16.63
CA PRO A 126 2.64 4.48 -17.66
C PRO A 126 3.00 5.97 -17.65
N LEU A 127 2.01 6.85 -17.46
CA LEU A 127 2.25 8.30 -17.38
C LEU A 127 3.26 8.68 -16.27
N ILE A 128 3.21 8.01 -15.12
CA ILE A 128 4.19 8.21 -14.04
C ILE A 128 5.61 7.91 -14.52
N LEU A 129 5.79 6.85 -15.32
CA LEU A 129 7.10 6.42 -15.81
C LEU A 129 7.60 7.25 -17.00
N GLU A 130 6.69 7.82 -17.78
CA GLU A 130 6.99 8.59 -18.99
C GLU A 130 7.22 10.09 -18.71
N SER A 131 6.68 10.61 -17.62
CA SER A 131 6.86 12.02 -17.23
C SER A 131 8.28 12.28 -16.71
N ASN A 132 8.86 13.42 -17.07
CA ASN A 132 10.21 13.81 -16.65
C ASN A 132 10.24 14.43 -15.25
N SER A 133 9.11 14.97 -14.79
CA SER A 133 8.97 15.55 -13.46
C SER A 133 7.56 15.35 -12.89
N PHE A 134 7.42 15.58 -11.59
CA PHE A 134 6.11 15.53 -10.92
C PHE A 134 5.17 16.64 -11.39
N GLU A 135 5.71 17.81 -11.72
CA GLU A 135 4.94 18.94 -12.25
C GLU A 135 4.41 18.64 -13.65
N GLU A 136 5.19 17.96 -14.50
CA GLU A 136 4.73 17.49 -15.81
C GLU A 136 3.59 16.48 -15.65
N PHE A 137 3.77 15.49 -14.77
CA PHE A 137 2.73 14.51 -14.43
C PHE A 137 1.43 15.19 -13.97
N ILE A 138 1.51 16.14 -13.02
CA ILE A 138 0.34 16.90 -12.54
C ILE A 138 -0.32 17.66 -13.68
N THR A 139 0.47 18.37 -14.50
CA THR A 139 -0.06 19.17 -15.61
C THR A 139 -0.89 18.32 -16.58
N ILE A 140 -0.47 17.08 -16.82
CA ILE A 140 -1.19 16.15 -17.69
C ILE A 140 -2.49 15.67 -17.02
N ILE A 141 -2.44 15.25 -15.75
CA ILE A 141 -3.62 14.84 -14.97
C ILE A 141 -4.65 15.98 -14.86
N ASP A 142 -4.21 17.19 -14.53
CA ASP A 142 -5.07 18.38 -14.48
C ASP A 142 -5.70 18.66 -15.85
N GLY A 143 -4.94 18.42 -16.93
CA GLY A 143 -5.44 18.50 -18.30
C GLY A 143 -6.54 17.47 -18.61
N TRP A 144 -6.52 16.29 -18.01
CA TRP A 144 -7.58 15.29 -18.14
C TRP A 144 -8.84 15.69 -17.35
N ILE A 145 -8.67 16.26 -16.17
CA ILE A 145 -9.77 16.75 -15.33
C ILE A 145 -10.46 17.96 -16.00
N ALA A 146 -9.69 18.94 -16.50
CA ALA A 146 -10.21 20.21 -16.99
C ALA A 146 -10.85 20.19 -18.39
N ARG A 147 -10.68 19.12 -19.17
CA ARG A 147 -11.17 19.01 -20.56
C ARG A 147 -12.52 18.31 -20.70
N SER A 148 -13.30 18.20 -19.62
CA SER A 148 -14.58 17.51 -19.56
C SER A 148 -15.79 18.42 -19.46
#